data_AF-A0AAN6QHG5-F1
#
_entry.id   AF-A0AAN6QHG5-F1
#
_cell.length_a   1.000
_cell.length_b   1.000
_cell.length_c   1.000
_cell.angle_alpha   90.00
_cell.angle_beta   90.00
_cell.angle_gamma   90.00
#
_symmetry.space_group_name_H-M   'P 1'
#
loop_
_entity.id
_entity.type
_entity.pdbx_description
1 polymer ?
#
loop_
_entity_poly.entity_id
_entity_poly.type
_entity_poly.pdbx_seq_one_letter_code
_entity_poly.pdbx_strand_id
1 'polypeptide(L)' 'MSFVKSFSARYADEDTIYGALAKIFPMETGITVIYQRGRFICTTPRELTREETSAIKAAIKANHYGDES' A
#
# COMPACT_ATOMS: atom_id res chain seq x y z
N MET A 1 16.47 7.82 7.12
CA MET A 1 16.01 6.45 7.43
C MET A 1 14.72 6.25 6.69
N SER A 2 14.59 5.16 5.92
CA SER A 2 13.38 4.86 5.15
C SER A 2 12.67 3.66 5.79
N PHE A 3 11.34 3.71 5.87
CA PHE A 3 10.55 2.67 6.52
C PHE A 3 10.03 1.71 5.47
N VAL A 4 10.15 0.40 5.74
CA VAL A 4 9.75 -0.63 4.79
C VAL A 4 8.57 -1.41 5.35
N LYS A 5 7.50 -1.50 4.56
CA LYS A 5 6.33 -2.32 4.84
C LYS A 5 6.08 -3.26 3.68
N SER A 6 5.64 -4.48 3.95
CA SER A 6 5.23 -5.41 2.90
C SER A 6 3.74 -5.70 2.96
N PHE A 7 3.12 -5.74 1.78
CA PHE A 7 1.72 -6.09 1.58
C PHE A 7 1.61 -7.30 0.64
N SER A 8 0.57 -8.10 0.83
CA SER A 8 0.32 -9.26 -0.03
C SER A 8 -0.15 -8.79 -1.40
N ALA A 9 0.41 -9.36 -2.47
CA ALA A 9 -0.05 -9.08 -3.84
C ALA A 9 -1.20 -9.99 -4.29
N ARG A 10 -1.69 -10.87 -3.42
CA ARG A 10 -2.72 -11.85 -3.77
C ARG A 10 -4.06 -11.22 -4.20
N TYR A 11 -4.28 -9.96 -3.83
CA TYR A 11 -5.56 -9.24 -3.99
C TYR A 11 -5.34 -7.74 -4.27
N ALA A 12 -4.14 -7.36 -4.67
CA ALA A 12 -3.76 -5.97 -4.84
C ALA A 12 -2.95 -5.83 -6.11
N ASP A 13 -3.10 -4.68 -6.77
CA ASP A 13 -2.22 -4.24 -7.84
C ASP A 13 -1.34 -3.10 -7.32
N GLU A 14 -0.25 -2.85 -8.04
CA GLU A 14 0.69 -1.78 -7.69
C GLU A 14 -0.01 -0.42 -7.59
N ASP A 15 -0.96 -0.16 -8.49
CA ASP A 15 -1.74 1.09 -8.52
C ASP A 15 -2.62 1.26 -7.27
N THR A 16 -3.27 0.19 -6.80
CA THR A 16 -4.06 0.22 -5.57
C THR A 16 -3.18 0.55 -4.36
N ILE A 17 -2.02 -0.08 -4.27
CA ILE A 17 -1.06 0.11 -3.18
C ILE A 17 -0.49 1.53 -3.23
N TYR A 18 -0.04 1.96 -4.40
CA TYR A 18 0.52 3.29 -4.61
C TYR A 18 -0.53 4.37 -4.34
N GLY A 19 -1.76 4.22 -4.83
CA GLY A 19 -2.85 5.15 -4.58
C GLY A 19 -3.24 5.23 -3.10
N ALA A 20 -3.23 4.11 -2.37
CA ALA A 20 -3.47 4.12 -0.93
C ALA A 20 -2.34 4.83 -0.17
N LEU A 21 -1.08 4.63 -0.58
CA LEU A 21 0.07 5.31 -0.01
C LEU A 21 0.07 6.81 -0.34
N ALA A 22 -0.26 7.19 -1.58
CA ALA A 22 -0.34 8.57 -2.03
C ALA A 22 -1.43 9.36 -1.28
N LYS A 23 -2.52 8.71 -0.85
CA LYS A 23 -3.54 9.34 0.03
C LYS A 23 -3.00 9.68 1.42
N ILE A 24 -2.09 8.87 1.95
CA ILE A 24 -1.46 9.07 3.26
C ILE A 24 -0.31 10.09 3.14
N PHE A 25 0.38 10.07 2.01
CA PHE A 25 1.58 10.84 1.71
C PHE A 25 1.40 11.70 0.45
N PRO A 26 0.44 12.65 0.43
CA PRO A 26 0.08 13.38 -0.78
C PRO A 26 1.16 14.33 -1.30
N MET A 27 2.13 14.71 -0.45
CA MET A 27 3.21 15.64 -0.78
C MET A 27 4.60 15.11 -0.46
N GLU A 28 4.72 13.91 0.09
CA GLU A 28 6.04 13.36 0.42
C GLU A 28 6.62 12.63 -0.78
N THR A 29 7.79 13.08 -1.21
CA THR A 29 8.62 12.37 -2.19
C THR A 29 9.38 11.25 -1.49
N GLY A 30 9.42 10.05 -2.09
CA GLY A 30 10.11 8.89 -1.49
C GLY A 30 9.23 7.68 -1.18
N ILE A 31 8.00 7.65 -1.69
CA ILE A 31 7.23 6.40 -1.75
C ILE A 31 7.79 5.55 -2.88
N THR A 32 8.13 4.30 -2.60
CA THR A 32 8.54 3.33 -3.63
C THR A 32 7.79 2.04 -3.40
N VAL A 33 7.19 1.50 -4.46
CA VAL A 33 6.49 0.22 -4.41
C VAL A 33 7.23 -0.73 -5.36
N ILE A 34 7.63 -1.90 -4.85
CA ILE A 34 8.36 -2.91 -5.62
C ILE A 34 7.65 -4.25 -5.44
N TYR A 35 7.26 -4.87 -6.54
CA TYR A 35 6.75 -6.24 -6.50
C TYR A 35 7.90 -7.26 -6.40
N GLN A 36 7.87 -8.10 -5.37
CA GLN A 36 8.84 -9.18 -5.18
C GLN A 36 8.18 -10.42 -4.55
N ARG A 37 8.30 -11.58 -5.21
CA ARG A 37 7.83 -12.89 -4.71
C ARG A 37 6.37 -12.89 -4.20
N GLY A 38 5.45 -12.27 -4.95
CA GLY A 38 4.03 -12.22 -4.58
C GLY A 38 3.70 -11.23 -3.46
N ARG A 39 4.58 -10.27 -3.20
CA ARG A 39 4.39 -9.20 -2.20
C ARG A 39 4.81 -7.86 -2.78
N PHE A 40 4.13 -6.81 -2.38
CA PHE A 40 4.57 -5.44 -2.62
C PHE A 40 5.40 -4.97 -1.43
N ILE A 41 6.66 -4.65 -1.70
CA ILE A 41 7.59 -4.02 -0.78
C ILE A 41 7.42 -2.51 -0.96
N CYS A 42 6.84 -1.85 0.04
CA CYS A 42 6.59 -0.43 0.05
C CYS A 42 7.62 0.26 0.95
N THR A 43 8.32 1.24 0.41
CA THR A 43 9.20 2.13 1.16
C THR A 43 8.50 3.45 1.36
N THR A 44 8.44 3.93 2.60
CA THR A 44 7.79 5.19 2.99
C THR A 44 8.76 6.10 3.74
N PRO A 45 8.56 7.43 3.67
CA PRO A 45 9.44 8.41 4.33
C PRO A 45 9.34 8.36 5.86
N ARG A 46 8.19 7.97 6.40
CA ARG A 46 7.97 7.69 7.82
C ARG A 46 7.29 6.35 8.06
N GLU A 47 7.28 5.91 9.31
CA GLU A 47 6.55 4.72 9.72
C GLU A 47 5.05 4.91 9.51
N LEU A 48 4.40 3.88 8.95
CA LEU A 48 2.95 3.80 8.86
C LEU A 48 2.38 3.50 10.25
N THR A 49 1.41 4.31 10.67
CA THR A 49 0.65 4.01 11.90
C THR A 49 -0.16 2.73 11.73
N ARG A 50 -0.65 2.20 12.85
CA ARG A 50 -1.51 1.02 12.83
C ARG A 50 -2.80 1.27 12.06
N GLU A 51 -3.36 2.46 12.18
CA GLU A 51 -4.58 2.88 11.47
C GLU A 51 -4.34 2.99 9.96
N GLU A 52 -3.24 3.62 9.54
CA GLU A 52 -2.85 3.74 8.13
C GLU A 52 -2.58 2.37 7.49
N THR A 53 -1.86 1.50 8.21
CA THR A 53 -1.63 0.12 7.76
C THR A 53 -2.96 -0.63 7.59
N SER A 54 -3.92 -0.40 8.50
CA SER A 54 -5.25 -1.00 8.43
C SER A 54 -6.05 -0.45 7.24
N ALA A 55 -5.97 0.86 6.97
CA ALA A 55 -6.61 1.50 5.83
C ALA A 55 -6.08 0.95 4.48
N ILE A 56 -4.77 0.77 4.34
CA ILE A 56 -4.18 0.17 3.13
C ILE A 56 -4.65 -1.27 2.95
N LYS A 57 -4.67 -2.08 4.02
CA LYS A 57 -5.19 -3.45 3.96
C LYS A 57 -6.68 -3.49 3.61
N ALA A 58 -7.46 -2.55 4.14
CA ALA A 58 -8.87 -2.41 3.82
C ALA A 58 -9.07 -2.02 2.35
N ALA A 59 -8.27 -1.09 1.81
CA ALA A 59 -8.30 -0.71 0.40
C ALA A 59 -7.95 -1.89 -0.53
N ILE A 60 -6.93 -2.67 -0.18
CA ILE A 60 -6.57 -3.92 -0.89
C ILE A 60 -7.75 -4.90 -0.89
N LYS A 61 -8.38 -5.11 0.28
CA LYS A 61 -9.52 -6.02 0.39
C LYS A 61 -10.76 -5.50 -0.35
N ALA A 62 -11.00 -4.18 -0.31
CA ALA A 62 -12.10 -3.53 -0.99
C ALA A 62 -11.94 -3.58 -2.52
N ASN A 63 -10.72 -3.42 -3.05
CA ASN A 63 -10.46 -3.58 -4.48
C ASN A 63 -10.76 -5.01 -4.98
N HIS A 64 -10.65 -6.00 -4.09
CA HIS A 64 -10.98 -7.39 -4.43
C HIS A 64 -12.49 -7.71 -4.35
N TYR A 65 -13.24 -7.05 -3.48
CA TYR A 65 -14.69 -7.25 -3.30
C TYR A 65 -15.55 -6.18 -3.98
N GLY A 66 -14.96 -5.12 -4.52
CA GLY A 66 -15.65 -4.00 -5.17
C GLY A 66 -16.06 -4.28 -6.61
N ASP A 67 -15.79 -5.48 -7.12
CA ASP A 67 -16.25 -5.95 -8.44
C ASP A 67 -17.54 -6.79 -8.36
N GLU A 68 -18.19 -6.87 -7.19
CA GLU A 68 -19.55 -7.41 -7.09
C GLU A 68 -20.54 -6.26 -6.89
N SER A 69 -21.29 -6.02 -7.97
CA SER A 69 -22.39 -5.05 -8.15
C SER A 69 -23.42 -4.99 -7.02
#